data_AF-A0AA39MK19-F1
#
_entry.id   AF-A0AA39MK19-F1
#
_cell.length_a   1.000
_cell.length_b   1.000
_cell.length_c   1.000
_cell.angle_alpha   90.00
_cell.angle_beta   90.00
_cell.angle_gamma   90.00
#
_symmetry.space_group_name_H-M   'P 1'
#
loop_
_entity.id
_entity.type
_entity.pdbx_description
1 polymer ?
#
loop_
_entity_poly.entity_id
_entity_poly.type
_entity_poly.pdbx_seq_one_letter_code
_entity_poly.pdbx_strand_id
1 'polypeptide(L)'
;MITQLGAGGMSSDESDTDEGGKEMYRIKRLPWRNPKIVEYMEVIDADYNDVNAYGHRRAGNLRRTRIRDEDIESSRDAIKGYPINFYDKRWYDDL
;
A
#
# COMPACT_ATOMS: atom_id res chain seq x y z
N MET A 1 10.10 3.41 -26.82
CA MET A 1 10.52 4.10 -25.59
C MET A 1 9.27 4.63 -24.90
N ILE A 2 8.71 3.87 -23.96
CA ILE A 2 7.55 4.25 -23.15
C ILE A 2 7.86 3.76 -21.75
N THR A 3 8.18 4.66 -20.82
CA THR A 3 8.30 4.34 -19.38
C THR A 3 8.10 5.58 -18.52
N GLN A 4 7.15 6.46 -18.86
CA GLN A 4 6.66 7.44 -17.89
C GLN A 4 5.36 6.91 -17.29
N LEU A 5 5.52 5.97 -16.36
CA LEU A 5 4.44 5.57 -15.46
C LEU A 5 4.11 6.83 -14.63
N GLY A 6 2.85 7.29 -14.64
CA GLY A 6 2.45 8.49 -13.89
C GLY A 6 2.69 8.35 -12.38
N ALA A 7 2.46 9.40 -11.59
CA ALA A 7 2.74 9.43 -10.14
C ALA A 7 2.10 8.27 -9.33
N GLY A 8 1.03 7.65 -9.85
CA GLY A 8 0.38 6.47 -9.29
C GLY A 8 0.88 5.11 -9.80
N GLY A 9 1.66 5.07 -10.89
CA GLY A 9 1.77 3.91 -11.79
C GLY A 9 2.88 2.90 -11.51
N MET A 10 3.76 3.13 -10.54
CA MET A 10 4.70 2.10 -10.08
C MET A 10 4.18 1.46 -8.80
N SER A 11 3.90 0.17 -8.85
CA SER A 11 3.87 -0.68 -7.67
C SER A 11 5.28 -0.67 -7.07
N SER A 12 5.50 0.13 -6.01
CA SER A 12 6.73 0.05 -5.20
C SER A 12 6.67 -1.07 -4.17
N ASP A 13 5.64 -1.91 -4.25
CA ASP A 13 5.55 -3.12 -3.46
C ASP A 13 6.60 -4.11 -3.98
N GLU A 14 7.60 -4.41 -3.16
CA GLU A 14 8.57 -5.47 -3.45
C GLU A 14 7.86 -6.82 -3.26
N SER A 15 7.92 -7.71 -4.25
CA SER A 15 7.42 -9.08 -4.12
C SER A 15 8.41 -9.90 -3.31
N ASP A 16 7.91 -10.55 -2.26
CA ASP A 16 8.63 -11.49 -1.41
C ASP A 16 7.87 -12.83 -1.38
N THR A 17 8.46 -13.88 -0.81
CA THR A 17 7.79 -15.17 -0.64
C THR A 17 7.90 -15.63 0.81
N ASP A 18 6.77 -15.97 1.41
CA ASP A 18 6.72 -16.55 2.75
C ASP A 18 7.40 -17.93 2.82
N GLU A 19 7.74 -18.43 4.01
CA GLU A 19 8.29 -19.78 4.22
C GLU A 19 7.42 -20.90 3.59
N GLY A 20 6.12 -20.64 3.43
CA GLY A 20 5.16 -21.53 2.77
C GLY A 20 4.99 -21.35 1.25
N GLY A 21 5.85 -20.56 0.58
CA GLY A 21 5.80 -20.37 -0.88
C GLY A 21 4.71 -19.42 -1.39
N LYS A 22 4.10 -18.61 -0.51
CA LYS A 22 3.06 -17.64 -0.90
C LYS A 22 3.69 -16.28 -1.21
N GLU A 23 3.32 -15.69 -2.35
CA GLU A 23 3.70 -14.32 -2.69
C GLU A 23 3.18 -13.34 -1.63
N MET A 24 4.10 -12.55 -1.10
CA MET A 24 3.89 -11.44 -0.21
C MET A 24 4.37 -10.15 -0.87
N TYR A 25 3.83 -9.02 -0.45
CA TYR A 25 4.19 -7.71 -0.98
C TYR A 25 4.57 -6.80 0.17
N ARG A 26 5.76 -6.20 0.12
CA ARG A 26 6.19 -5.24 1.15
C ARG A 26 5.81 -3.82 0.76
N ILE A 27 4.91 -3.22 1.55
CA ILE A 27 4.54 -1.82 1.42
C ILE A 27 5.53 -0.97 2.21
N LYS A 28 6.25 -0.09 1.51
CA LYS A 28 7.12 0.93 2.10
C LYS A 28 6.30 2.14 2.60
N ARG A 29 6.73 2.75 3.70
CA ARG A 29 6.10 3.96 4.25
C ARG A 29 6.21 5.14 3.29
N LEU A 30 5.12 5.86 3.06
CA LEU A 30 5.13 7.10 2.26
C LEU A 30 5.16 8.29 3.22
N PRO A 31 6.29 9.01 3.35
CA PRO A 31 6.44 10.03 4.39
C PRO A 31 5.45 11.19 4.23
N TRP A 32 5.04 11.47 3.00
CA TRP A 32 4.07 12.51 2.68
C TRP A 32 2.63 12.14 2.98
N ARG A 33 2.29 10.86 3.15
CA ARG A 33 0.89 10.41 3.27
C ARG A 33 0.42 10.54 4.71
N ASN A 34 -0.79 11.06 4.89
CA ASN A 34 -1.43 11.10 6.20
C ASN A 34 -1.54 9.69 6.81
N PRO A 35 -1.06 9.45 8.04
CA PRO A 35 -1.13 8.13 8.69
C PRO A 35 -2.55 7.59 8.84
N LYS A 36 -3.59 8.45 8.93
CA LYS A 36 -4.98 7.98 8.97
C LYS A 36 -5.41 7.24 7.70
N ILE A 37 -4.81 7.58 6.55
CA ILE A 37 -5.08 6.86 5.29
C ILE A 37 -4.51 5.44 5.36
N VAL A 38 -3.38 5.28 6.05
CA VAL A 38 -2.72 3.98 6.26
C VAL A 38 -3.69 3.07 7.04
N GLU A 39 -4.31 3.55 8.11
CA GLU A 39 -5.33 2.82 8.88
C GLU A 39 -6.50 2.32 8.00
N TYR A 40 -7.08 3.18 7.15
CA TYR A 40 -8.14 2.76 6.23
C TYR A 40 -7.69 1.68 5.25
N MET A 41 -6.45 1.77 4.75
CA MET A 41 -5.91 0.75 3.87
C MET A 41 -5.75 -0.59 4.59
N GLU A 42 -5.43 -0.62 5.89
CA GLU A 42 -5.31 -1.88 6.66
C GLU A 42 -6.66 -2.59 6.77
N VAL A 43 -7.73 -1.83 7.00
CA VAL A 43 -9.08 -2.37 7.03
C VAL A 43 -9.46 -2.98 5.68
N ILE A 44 -9.13 -2.31 4.58
CA ILE A 44 -9.37 -2.80 3.22
C ILE A 44 -8.55 -4.08 2.96
N ASP A 45 -7.27 -4.10 3.33
CA ASP A 45 -6.40 -5.26 3.19
C ASP A 45 -6.92 -6.45 4.04
N ALA A 46 -7.41 -6.18 5.25
CA ALA A 46 -7.96 -7.19 6.15
C ALA A 46 -9.27 -7.80 5.61
N ASP A 47 -10.23 -6.99 5.15
CA ASP A 47 -11.46 -7.50 4.52
C ASP A 47 -11.15 -8.28 3.24
N TYR A 48 -10.18 -7.82 2.44
CA TYR A 48 -9.77 -8.55 1.24
C TYR A 48 -9.16 -9.91 1.56
N ASN A 49 -8.57 -10.07 2.75
CA ASN A 49 -8.01 -11.34 3.22
C ASN A 49 -9.05 -12.26 3.88
N ASP A 50 -10.25 -11.78 4.16
CA ASP A 50 -11.29 -12.52 4.86
C ASP A 50 -11.95 -13.62 4.01
N VAL A 51 -12.36 -14.71 4.64
CA VAL A 51 -13.00 -15.87 4.01
C VAL A 51 -14.46 -15.60 3.66
N ASN A 52 -15.06 -16.44 2.83
CA ASN A 52 -16.50 -16.42 2.63
C ASN A 52 -17.22 -17.11 3.81
N ALA A 53 -18.55 -17.07 3.80
CA ALA A 53 -19.39 -17.69 4.84
C ALA A 53 -19.15 -19.20 5.07
N TYR A 54 -18.47 -19.87 4.14
CA TYR A 54 -18.15 -21.30 4.19
C TYR A 54 -16.68 -21.57 4.55
N GLY A 55 -15.92 -20.54 4.93
CA GLY A 55 -14.49 -20.67 5.25
C GLY A 55 -13.58 -20.81 4.03
N HIS A 56 -14.11 -20.68 2.82
CA HIS A 56 -13.33 -20.75 1.58
C HIS A 56 -12.86 -19.38 1.12
N ARG A 57 -11.94 -19.37 0.14
CA ARG A 57 -11.50 -18.14 -0.50
C ARG A 57 -12.68 -17.47 -1.22
N ARG A 58 -12.81 -16.15 -1.09
CA ARG A 58 -13.74 -15.36 -1.91
C ARG A 58 -13.32 -15.52 -3.39
N ALA A 59 -14.29 -15.66 -4.30
CA ALA A 59 -14.00 -15.81 -5.73
C ALA A 59 -13.44 -14.49 -6.30
N GLY A 60 -12.54 -14.57 -7.29
CA GLY A 60 -11.91 -13.40 -7.92
C GLY A 60 -10.39 -13.42 -7.82
N ASN A 61 -9.79 -12.23 -7.81
CA ASN A 61 -8.33 -12.07 -7.76
C ASN A 61 -7.73 -12.69 -6.49
N LEU A 62 -6.61 -13.38 -6.65
CA LEU A 62 -5.88 -13.96 -5.53
C LEU A 62 -5.52 -12.88 -4.50
N ARG A 63 -5.73 -13.24 -3.24
CA ARG A 63 -5.33 -12.44 -2.07
C ARG A 63 -3.84 -12.20 -2.14
N ARG A 64 -3.42 -10.94 -2.06
CA ARG A 64 -2.02 -10.55 -1.93
C ARG A 64 -1.79 -10.20 -0.48
N THR A 65 -1.04 -11.02 0.23
CA THR A 65 -0.63 -10.67 1.59
C THR A 65 0.31 -9.48 1.49
N ARG A 66 -0.04 -8.38 2.14
CA ARG A 66 0.80 -7.19 2.19
C ARG A 66 1.36 -7.03 3.60
N ILE A 67 2.68 -6.88 3.70
CA ILE A 67 3.39 -6.59 4.94
C ILE A 67 3.81 -5.13 4.87
N ARG A 68 3.48 -4.36 5.91
CA ARG A 68 3.87 -2.96 5.99
C ARG A 68 5.19 -2.86 6.73
N ASP A 69 6.15 -2.22 6.09
CA ASP A 69 7.46 -1.96 6.65
C ASP A 69 7.52 -0.45 6.97
N GLU A 70 7.35 -0.11 8.25
CA GLU A 70 7.35 1.28 8.69
C GLU A 70 8.76 1.90 8.69
N ASP A 71 9.80 1.06 8.76
CA ASP A 71 11.19 1.50 8.82
C ASP A 71 11.75 1.88 7.44
N ILE A 72 11.13 1.38 6.37
CA ILE A 72 11.57 1.66 4.99
C ILE A 72 10.68 2.72 4.36
N GLU A 73 11.26 3.90 4.13
CA GLU A 73 10.60 4.96 3.38
C GLU A 73 10.63 4.70 1.86
N SER A 74 9.50 4.99 1.22
CA SER A 74 9.34 4.92 -0.22
C SER A 74 9.94 6.16 -0.88
N SER A 75 10.65 5.95 -2.00
CA SER A 75 11.18 7.04 -2.83
C SER A 75 10.13 7.73 -3.71
N ARG A 76 8.84 7.40 -3.56
CA ARG A 76 7.78 7.96 -4.39
C ARG A 76 7.46 9.40 -3.97
N ASP A 77 7.50 10.28 -4.96
CA ASP A 77 7.07 11.67 -4.80
C ASP A 77 5.61 11.77 -4.33
N ALA A 78 5.34 12.84 -3.59
CA ALA A 78 3.99 13.20 -3.21
C ALA A 78 3.13 13.49 -4.44
N ILE A 79 1.91 12.96 -4.45
CA ILE A 79 0.96 13.21 -5.54
C ILE A 79 0.40 14.62 -5.36
N LYS A 80 0.67 15.50 -6.31
CA LYS A 80 0.18 16.88 -6.28
C LYS A 80 -1.32 16.95 -6.55
N GLY A 81 -2.00 17.90 -5.90
CA GLY A 81 -3.41 18.21 -6.14
C GLY A 81 -4.43 17.38 -5.35
N TYR A 82 -3.97 16.48 -4.47
CA TYR A 82 -4.87 15.88 -3.48
C TYR A 82 -5.32 16.89 -2.42
N PRO A 83 -6.49 16.66 -1.80
CA PRO A 83 -6.93 17.47 -0.66
C PRO A 83 -5.90 17.46 0.48
N ILE A 84 -5.81 18.55 1.24
CA ILE A 84 -4.77 18.75 2.27
C ILE A 84 -4.73 17.62 3.33
N ASN A 85 -5.88 17.02 3.64
CA ASN A 85 -5.96 15.92 4.59
C ASN A 85 -5.35 14.60 4.10
N PHE A 86 -4.93 14.51 2.83
CA PHE A 86 -4.17 13.37 2.32
C PHE A 86 -2.69 13.41 2.68
N TYR A 87 -2.19 14.58 3.06
CA TYR A 87 -0.78 14.73 3.41
C TYR A 87 -0.58 14.65 4.92
N ASP A 88 0.56 14.09 5.32
CA ASP A 88 1.03 14.23 6.69
C ASP A 88 1.32 15.71 6.98
N LYS A 89 0.82 16.18 8.12
CA LYS A 89 0.89 17.61 8.44
C LYS A 89 2.34 18.07 8.66
N ARG A 90 3.16 17.28 9.37
CA ARG A 90 4.54 17.65 9.66
C ARG A 90 5.34 17.71 8.36
N TRP A 91 5.17 16.69 7.52
CA TRP A 91 5.78 16.65 6.21
C TRP A 91 5.36 17.82 5.31
N TYR A 92 4.07 18.20 5.32
CA TYR A 92 3.55 19.30 4.50
C TYR A 92 3.99 20.68 5.00
N ASP A 93 4.09 20.87 6.31
CA ASP A 93 4.51 22.12 6.92
C ASP A 93 6.03 22.37 6.72
N ASP A 94 6.82 21.30 6.52
CA ASP A 94 8.28 21.34 6.25
C ASP A 94 8.63 21.49 4.76
N LEU A 95 7.64 21.66 3.87
CA LEU A 95 7.79 21.65 2.41
C LEU A 95 8.32 22.97 1.81
#